data_AF-A0A1X0NFS9-F1
#
_entry.id   AF-A0A1X0NFS9-F1
#
_cell.length_a   1.000
_cell.length_b   1.000
_cell.length_c   1.000
_cell.angle_alpha   90.00
_cell.angle_beta   90.00
_cell.angle_gamma   90.00
#
_symmetry.space_group_name_H-M   'P 1'
#
loop_
_entity.id
_entity.type
_entity.pdbx_description
1 polymer ?
#
loop_
_entity_poly.entity_id
_entity_poly.type
_entity_poly.pdbx_seq_one_letter_code
_entity_poly.pdbx_strand_id
1 'polypeptide(L)'
;MTTMFIQLRRVVYLLVLLHFCTCVGFADDDDKKKNGEKHAEKMVDWLNKVDVQYPGAKTCQRVGDSNNEKYAEIATKVWKVADDLKQSADKARKLVKELNESDEGRHGDIARQLNEHVDVVTTRVEESKEVIAAAREAREEARVLVGCTVFLGNLQDLRSENKKEALKYWTRELEEKNKELKLLEWGDLINRTRAKEAEVDMLVQNLTFSISRSRGISNEVAQSLAKAVAAAEEAVDRFEKVKENVNVSNTRGDYGPKVEKLKNEMNTTMGVKEKKMIPDKDPSVNLVNGGDITTKEAKWKDTVELNVGASPVTGALVREHPKKGKDSTIAKELNRVLEEEKENLKNKKIEEKKAFEEMKRAEIRRKEEERRAEAERKRRAEEEKARLEREKQEKKAREEKARQERAEEERKKREKLAEEEKERKAKEDAERAKNAKKKKDNSVRLALMHSPLLLLLLCFLGCTVVC
;
A
#
# COMPACT_ATOMS: atom_id res chain seq x y z
N MET A 1 46.05 43.45 38.84
CA MET A 1 46.27 42.22 38.05
C MET A 1 45.31 41.08 38.39
N THR A 2 44.84 40.93 39.64
CA THR A 2 43.91 39.86 40.04
C THR A 2 42.49 39.98 39.47
N THR A 3 42.02 41.19 39.15
CA THR A 3 40.67 41.43 38.58
C THR A 3 40.51 40.94 37.14
N MET A 4 41.57 41.00 36.32
CA MET A 4 41.57 40.42 34.97
C MET A 4 41.49 38.89 35.00
N PHE A 5 42.12 38.25 35.99
CA PHE A 5 42.10 36.78 36.13
C PHE A 5 40.70 36.24 36.45
N ILE A 6 39.91 37.00 37.22
CA ILE A 6 38.52 36.66 37.54
C ILE A 6 37.63 36.79 36.31
N GLN A 7 37.85 37.81 35.47
CA GLN A 7 37.11 37.99 34.21
C GLN A 7 37.40 36.86 33.21
N LEU A 8 38.68 36.49 33.04
CA LEU A 8 39.08 35.36 32.19
C LEU A 8 38.45 34.04 32.64
N ARG A 9 38.46 33.74 33.94
CA ARG A 9 37.81 32.52 34.48
C ARG A 9 36.31 32.48 34.17
N ARG A 10 35.60 33.61 34.29
CA ARG A 10 34.16 33.69 33.97
C ARG A 10 33.87 33.41 32.49
N VAL A 11 34.68 33.94 31.57
CA VAL A 11 34.52 33.68 30.13
C VAL A 11 34.76 32.21 29.80
N VAL A 12 35.77 31.58 30.40
CA VAL A 12 36.04 30.15 30.20
C VAL A 12 34.86 29.30 30.68
N TYR A 13 34.28 29.58 31.86
CA TYR A 13 33.09 28.85 32.32
C TYR A 13 31.89 29.02 31.39
N LEU A 14 31.66 30.22 30.85
CA LEU A 14 30.58 30.45 29.88
C LEU A 14 30.81 29.70 28.57
N LEU A 15 32.05 29.64 28.07
CA LEU A 15 32.38 28.88 26.87
C LEU A 15 32.22 27.38 27.09
N VAL A 16 32.64 26.86 28.25
CA VAL A 16 32.44 25.45 28.61
C VAL A 16 30.95 25.13 28.75
N LEU A 17 30.17 26.00 29.39
CA LEU A 17 28.72 25.81 29.53
C LEU A 17 28.03 25.86 28.16
N LEU A 18 28.38 26.82 27.31
CA LEU A 18 27.87 26.92 25.94
C LEU A 18 28.21 25.67 25.13
N HIS A 19 29.46 25.22 25.19
CA HIS A 19 29.90 24.00 24.52
C HIS A 19 29.10 22.79 25.03
N PHE A 20 28.92 22.65 26.34
CA PHE A 20 28.14 21.56 26.93
C PHE A 20 26.67 21.62 26.49
N CYS A 21 26.06 22.80 26.49
CA CYS A 21 24.69 23.00 25.99
C CYS A 21 24.57 22.62 24.50
N THR A 22 25.54 23.00 23.66
CA THR A 22 25.54 22.60 22.25
C THR A 22 25.72 21.09 22.09
N CYS A 23 26.61 20.46 22.85
CA CYS A 23 26.83 19.01 22.81
C CYS A 23 25.59 18.22 23.24
N VAL A 24 24.87 18.68 24.27
CA VAL A 24 23.62 18.05 24.72
C VAL A 24 22.52 18.19 23.66
N GLY A 25 22.40 19.37 23.01
CA GLY A 25 21.44 19.56 21.91
C GLY A 25 21.71 18.65 20.71
N PHE A 26 22.98 18.53 20.29
CA PHE A 26 23.36 17.64 19.18
C PHE A 26 23.16 16.15 19.49
N ALA A 27 23.33 15.73 20.76
CA ALA A 27 23.14 14.34 21.14
C ALA A 27 21.69 13.87 21.01
N ASP A 28 20.71 14.73 21.33
CA ASP A 28 19.27 14.39 21.26
C ASP A 28 18.81 14.16 19.80
N ASP A 29 19.27 15.00 18.86
CA ASP A 29 18.91 14.88 17.45
C ASP A 29 19.46 13.58 16.81
N ASP A 30 20.69 13.19 17.16
CA ASP A 30 21.31 11.97 16.65
C ASP A 30 20.59 10.70 17.16
N ASP A 31 20.16 10.69 18.42
CA ASP A 31 19.46 9.55 18.99
C ASP A 31 18.04 9.41 18.41
N LYS A 32 17.34 10.53 18.20
CA LYS A 32 16.05 10.54 17.48
C LYS A 32 16.19 9.98 16.07
N LYS A 33 17.22 10.41 15.34
CA LYS A 33 17.48 9.94 13.98
C LYS A 33 17.75 8.44 13.94
N LYS A 34 18.67 7.94 14.79
CA LYS A 34 18.99 6.50 14.88
C LYS A 34 17.76 5.66 15.22
N ASN A 35 16.90 6.14 16.11
CA ASN A 35 15.67 5.42 16.45
C ASN A 35 14.68 5.42 15.28
N GLY A 36 14.56 6.51 14.52
CA GLY A 36 13.75 6.53 13.30
C GLY A 36 14.30 5.60 12.21
N GLU A 37 15.62 5.53 12.03
CA GLU A 37 16.27 4.60 11.09
C GLU A 37 15.93 3.13 11.41
N LYS A 38 15.91 2.75 12.69
CA LYS A 38 15.48 1.41 13.11
C LYS A 38 14.02 1.10 12.72
N HIS A 39 13.09 2.04 12.89
CA HIS A 39 11.70 1.83 12.49
C HIS A 39 11.57 1.76 10.96
N ALA A 40 12.29 2.63 10.23
CA ALA A 40 12.34 2.59 8.78
C ALA A 40 12.87 1.24 8.27
N GLU A 41 13.91 0.69 8.87
CA GLU A 41 14.45 -0.63 8.55
C GLU A 41 13.39 -1.73 8.72
N LYS A 42 12.63 -1.72 9.82
CA LYS A 42 11.54 -2.69 10.05
C LYS A 42 10.41 -2.56 9.03
N MET A 43 10.06 -1.34 8.61
CA MET A 43 9.06 -1.11 7.55
C MET A 43 9.57 -1.61 6.19
N VAL A 44 10.85 -1.38 5.87
CA VAL A 44 11.49 -1.91 4.65
C VAL A 44 11.52 -3.45 4.65
N ASP A 45 11.85 -4.08 5.77
CA ASP A 45 11.78 -5.54 5.92
C ASP A 45 10.37 -6.08 5.68
N TRP A 46 9.34 -5.42 6.25
CA TRP A 46 7.95 -5.78 6.01
C TRP A 46 7.57 -5.65 4.53
N LEU A 47 7.93 -4.54 3.87
CA LEU A 47 7.70 -4.34 2.43
C LEU A 47 8.36 -5.44 1.59
N ASN A 48 9.62 -5.79 1.89
CA ASN A 48 10.33 -6.85 1.20
C ASN A 48 9.62 -8.21 1.36
N LYS A 49 9.13 -8.54 2.56
CA LYS A 49 8.35 -9.75 2.80
C LYS A 49 7.05 -9.76 2.00
N VAL A 50 6.35 -8.63 1.94
CA VAL A 50 5.16 -8.47 1.09
C VAL A 50 5.51 -8.69 -0.37
N ASP A 51 6.57 -8.06 -0.88
CA ASP A 51 6.96 -8.14 -2.29
C ASP A 51 7.33 -9.55 -2.76
N VAL A 52 7.79 -10.41 -1.86
CA VAL A 52 8.03 -11.84 -2.16
C VAL A 52 6.72 -12.60 -2.35
N GLN A 53 5.69 -12.32 -1.55
CA GLN A 53 4.42 -13.05 -1.55
C GLN A 53 3.40 -12.46 -2.54
N TYR A 54 3.49 -11.15 -2.79
CA TYR A 54 2.49 -10.38 -3.51
C TYR A 54 2.25 -10.88 -4.95
N PRO A 55 3.28 -11.15 -5.78
CA PRO A 55 3.07 -11.68 -7.14
C PRO A 55 2.31 -13.00 -7.11
N GLY A 56 2.72 -13.94 -6.25
CA GLY A 56 2.09 -15.26 -6.18
C GLY A 56 0.63 -15.21 -5.73
N ALA A 57 0.31 -14.38 -4.74
CA ALA A 57 -1.08 -14.16 -4.32
C ALA A 57 -1.94 -13.52 -5.42
N LYS A 58 -1.41 -12.53 -6.13
CA LYS A 58 -2.13 -11.84 -7.21
C LYS A 58 -2.34 -12.73 -8.43
N THR A 59 -1.35 -13.55 -8.76
CA THR A 59 -1.47 -14.62 -9.76
C THR A 59 -2.58 -15.60 -9.40
N CYS A 60 -2.59 -16.08 -8.16
CA CYS A 60 -3.63 -16.97 -7.66
C CYS A 60 -5.02 -16.36 -7.74
N GLN A 61 -5.16 -15.08 -7.39
CA GLN A 61 -6.42 -14.37 -7.53
C GLN A 61 -6.87 -14.32 -9.00
N ARG A 62 -6.00 -13.84 -9.92
CA ARG A 62 -6.34 -13.70 -11.35
C ARG A 62 -6.73 -15.03 -11.99
N VAL A 63 -5.93 -16.08 -11.77
CA VAL A 63 -6.19 -17.41 -12.35
C VAL A 63 -7.39 -18.06 -11.69
N GLY A 64 -7.57 -17.88 -10.37
CA GLY A 64 -8.75 -18.37 -9.65
C GLY A 64 -10.04 -17.75 -10.15
N ASP A 65 -10.08 -16.42 -10.30
CA ASP A 65 -11.26 -15.68 -10.74
C ASP A 65 -11.66 -16.09 -12.17
N SER A 66 -10.69 -16.18 -13.09
CA SER A 66 -10.95 -16.58 -14.47
C SER A 66 -11.46 -18.02 -14.61
N ASN A 67 -10.97 -18.95 -13.79
CA ASN A 67 -11.38 -20.36 -13.90
C ASN A 67 -12.63 -20.68 -13.08
N ASN A 68 -12.93 -19.92 -12.04
CA ASN A 68 -14.15 -20.10 -11.24
C ASN A 68 -15.44 -19.99 -12.07
N GLU A 69 -15.47 -19.12 -13.08
CA GLU A 69 -16.62 -19.02 -13.99
C GLU A 69 -16.77 -20.28 -14.84
N LYS A 70 -15.67 -20.77 -15.43
CA LYS A 70 -15.65 -22.01 -16.21
C LYS A 70 -16.09 -23.21 -15.37
N TYR A 71 -15.62 -23.30 -14.13
CA TYR A 71 -16.01 -24.38 -13.24
C TYR A 71 -17.49 -24.34 -12.88
N ALA A 72 -18.07 -23.14 -12.68
CA ALA A 72 -19.49 -23.00 -12.39
C ALA A 72 -20.36 -23.46 -13.58
N GLU A 73 -19.94 -23.15 -14.81
CA GLU A 73 -20.60 -23.64 -16.02
C GLU A 73 -20.54 -25.17 -16.11
N ILE A 74 -19.36 -25.76 -15.86
CA ILE A 74 -19.16 -27.21 -15.86
C ILE A 74 -20.00 -27.86 -14.76
N ALA A 75 -20.04 -27.29 -13.55
CA ALA A 75 -20.88 -27.76 -12.46
C ALA A 75 -22.36 -27.83 -12.86
N THR A 76 -22.86 -26.78 -13.50
CA THR A 76 -24.24 -26.71 -14.01
C THR A 76 -24.52 -27.82 -15.03
N LYS A 77 -23.59 -28.05 -15.98
CA LYS A 77 -23.72 -29.12 -16.98
C LYS A 77 -23.74 -30.50 -16.35
N VAL A 78 -22.85 -30.76 -15.38
CA VAL A 78 -22.81 -32.03 -14.64
C VAL A 78 -24.08 -32.24 -13.83
N TRP A 79 -24.60 -31.18 -13.21
CA TRP A 79 -25.85 -31.26 -12.44
C TRP A 79 -27.02 -31.66 -13.32
N LYS A 80 -27.11 -31.09 -14.53
CA LYS A 80 -28.12 -31.48 -15.52
C LYS A 80 -27.98 -32.95 -15.92
N VAL A 81 -26.77 -33.41 -16.20
CA VAL A 81 -26.49 -34.84 -16.49
C VAL A 81 -26.94 -35.73 -15.34
N ALA A 82 -26.65 -35.33 -14.09
CA ALA A 82 -27.06 -36.09 -12.91
C ALA A 82 -28.59 -36.20 -12.79
N ASP A 83 -29.30 -35.09 -13.02
CA ASP A 83 -30.77 -35.07 -12.99
C ASP A 83 -31.39 -35.90 -14.12
N ASP A 84 -30.88 -35.75 -15.35
CA ASP A 84 -31.35 -36.51 -16.51
C ASP A 84 -31.16 -38.03 -16.32
N LEU A 85 -30.03 -38.46 -15.75
CA LEU A 85 -29.77 -39.87 -15.45
C LEU A 85 -30.64 -40.38 -14.30
N LYS A 86 -30.90 -39.55 -13.29
CA LYS A 86 -31.80 -39.89 -12.19
C LYS A 86 -33.23 -40.08 -12.69
N GLN A 87 -33.74 -39.18 -13.51
CA GLN A 87 -35.08 -39.32 -14.12
C GLN A 87 -35.16 -40.59 -14.98
N SER A 88 -34.10 -40.90 -15.72
CA SER A 88 -33.99 -42.15 -16.47
C SER A 88 -34.03 -43.38 -15.57
N ALA A 89 -33.30 -43.38 -14.45
CA ALA A 89 -33.30 -44.47 -13.48
C ALA A 89 -34.67 -44.66 -12.82
N ASP A 90 -35.36 -43.57 -12.44
CA ASP A 90 -36.70 -43.62 -11.87
C ASP A 90 -37.74 -44.16 -12.88
N LYS A 91 -37.64 -43.77 -14.16
CA LYS A 91 -38.48 -44.33 -15.22
C LYS A 91 -38.20 -45.82 -15.45
N ALA A 92 -36.93 -46.23 -15.45
CA ALA A 92 -36.57 -47.65 -15.53
C ALA A 92 -37.16 -48.44 -14.35
N ARG A 93 -37.04 -47.89 -13.13
CA ARG A 93 -37.62 -48.48 -11.91
C ARG A 93 -39.14 -48.65 -12.03
N LYS A 94 -39.84 -47.65 -12.57
CA LYS A 94 -41.30 -47.71 -12.80
C LYS A 94 -41.65 -48.81 -13.81
N LEU A 95 -40.98 -48.86 -14.95
CA LEU A 95 -41.23 -49.88 -15.98
C LEU A 95 -40.93 -51.30 -15.49
N VAL A 96 -39.84 -51.49 -14.73
CA VAL A 96 -39.51 -52.78 -14.10
C VAL A 96 -40.59 -53.21 -13.11
N LYS A 97 -41.12 -52.27 -12.32
CA LYS A 97 -42.22 -52.56 -11.39
C LYS A 97 -43.49 -52.97 -12.15
N GLU A 98 -43.87 -52.21 -13.18
CA GLU A 98 -45.02 -52.52 -14.02
C GLU A 98 -44.88 -53.88 -14.71
N LEU A 99 -43.68 -54.25 -15.17
CA LEU A 99 -43.42 -55.57 -15.77
C LEU A 99 -43.70 -56.71 -14.78
N ASN A 100 -43.23 -56.56 -13.54
CA ASN A 100 -43.39 -57.58 -12.51
C ASN A 100 -44.84 -57.71 -12.01
N GLU A 101 -45.62 -56.63 -12.05
CA GLU A 101 -47.01 -56.59 -11.57
C GLU A 101 -48.04 -56.84 -12.68
N SER A 102 -47.62 -56.83 -13.96
CA SER A 102 -48.53 -56.99 -15.10
C SER A 102 -48.87 -58.44 -15.40
N ASP A 103 -50.09 -58.68 -15.88
CA ASP A 103 -50.47 -59.92 -16.54
C ASP A 103 -49.72 -60.11 -17.87
N GLU A 104 -49.59 -61.36 -18.32
CA GLU A 104 -48.82 -61.78 -19.52
C GLU A 104 -49.17 -60.95 -20.77
N GLY A 105 -50.42 -60.50 -20.90
CA GLY A 105 -50.90 -59.75 -22.06
C GLY A 105 -50.24 -58.37 -22.27
N ARG A 106 -49.71 -57.70 -21.24
CA ARG A 106 -49.03 -56.39 -21.39
C ARG A 106 -47.50 -56.48 -21.29
N HIS A 107 -46.95 -57.66 -21.04
CA HIS A 107 -45.50 -57.85 -20.90
C HIS A 107 -44.74 -57.40 -22.15
N GLY A 108 -45.26 -57.72 -23.35
CA GLY A 108 -44.62 -57.33 -24.60
C GLY A 108 -44.49 -55.81 -24.79
N ASP A 109 -45.52 -55.05 -24.42
CA ASP A 109 -45.49 -53.58 -24.52
C ASP A 109 -44.53 -52.95 -23.50
N ILE A 110 -44.48 -53.47 -22.28
CA ILE A 110 -43.57 -52.99 -21.23
C ILE A 110 -42.13 -53.36 -21.58
N ALA A 111 -41.89 -54.57 -22.09
CA ALA A 111 -40.58 -55.02 -22.58
C ALA A 111 -40.07 -54.13 -23.73
N ARG A 112 -40.94 -53.76 -24.67
CA ARG A 112 -40.61 -52.81 -25.74
C ARG A 112 -40.23 -51.44 -25.19
N GLN A 113 -41.01 -50.90 -24.25
CA GLN A 113 -40.70 -49.62 -23.60
C GLN A 113 -39.38 -49.66 -22.81
N LEU A 114 -39.09 -50.77 -22.13
CA LEU A 114 -37.80 -50.99 -21.46
C LEU A 114 -36.66 -50.97 -22.48
N ASN A 115 -36.81 -51.66 -23.61
CA ASN A 115 -35.79 -51.70 -24.66
C ASN A 115 -35.52 -50.32 -25.26
N GLU A 116 -36.56 -49.58 -25.61
CA GLU A 116 -36.46 -48.19 -26.09
C GLU A 116 -35.83 -47.28 -25.04
N HIS A 117 -36.18 -47.48 -23.76
CA HIS A 117 -35.63 -46.68 -22.68
C HIS A 117 -34.15 -46.98 -22.41
N VAL A 118 -33.69 -48.24 -22.57
CA VAL A 118 -32.25 -48.58 -22.51
C VAL A 118 -31.46 -47.82 -23.58
N ASP A 119 -31.98 -47.70 -24.80
CA ASP A 119 -31.33 -46.92 -25.87
C ASP A 119 -31.25 -45.44 -25.48
N VAL A 120 -32.32 -44.86 -24.93
CA VAL A 120 -32.34 -43.48 -24.43
C VAL A 120 -31.30 -43.26 -23.33
N VAL A 121 -31.18 -44.20 -22.37
CA VAL A 121 -30.15 -44.09 -21.31
C VAL A 121 -28.75 -44.22 -21.89
N THR A 122 -28.54 -45.14 -22.84
CA THR A 122 -27.24 -45.35 -23.50
C THR A 122 -26.77 -44.08 -24.20
N THR A 123 -27.64 -43.45 -25.00
CA THR A 123 -27.32 -42.19 -25.68
C THR A 123 -27.00 -41.08 -24.67
N ARG A 124 -27.77 -40.95 -23.58
CA ARG A 124 -27.49 -39.94 -22.54
C ARG A 124 -26.14 -40.16 -21.84
N VAL A 125 -25.77 -41.42 -21.57
CA VAL A 125 -24.44 -41.75 -20.98
C VAL A 125 -23.32 -41.41 -21.97
N GLU A 126 -23.51 -41.65 -23.26
CA GLU A 126 -22.54 -41.32 -24.31
C GLU A 126 -22.38 -39.79 -24.48
N GLU A 127 -23.49 -39.05 -24.55
CA GLU A 127 -23.51 -37.59 -24.63
C GLU A 127 -22.88 -36.91 -23.39
N SER A 128 -22.98 -37.54 -22.22
CA SER A 128 -22.43 -37.00 -20.97
C SER A 128 -20.93 -37.24 -20.79
N LYS A 129 -20.29 -37.97 -21.71
CA LYS A 129 -18.86 -38.31 -21.64
C LYS A 129 -17.94 -37.10 -21.61
N GLU A 130 -18.18 -36.15 -22.51
CA GLU A 130 -17.38 -34.92 -22.57
C GLU A 130 -17.58 -34.05 -21.33
N VAL A 131 -18.83 -33.96 -20.84
CA VAL A 131 -19.17 -33.20 -19.63
C VAL A 131 -18.49 -33.79 -18.40
N ILE A 132 -18.49 -35.12 -18.25
CA ILE A 132 -17.84 -35.81 -17.13
C ILE A 132 -16.32 -35.71 -17.21
N ALA A 133 -15.75 -35.79 -18.41
CA ALA A 133 -14.32 -35.58 -18.62
C ALA A 133 -13.91 -34.15 -18.22
N ALA A 134 -14.63 -33.14 -18.71
CA ALA A 134 -14.40 -31.73 -18.37
C ALA A 134 -14.57 -31.46 -16.86
N ALA A 135 -15.54 -32.11 -16.22
CA ALA A 135 -15.76 -32.02 -14.78
C ALA A 135 -14.61 -32.60 -13.95
N ARG A 136 -14.05 -33.73 -14.38
CA ARG A 136 -12.87 -34.32 -13.74
C ARG A 136 -11.65 -33.40 -13.90
N GLU A 137 -11.45 -32.86 -15.08
CA GLU A 137 -10.38 -31.90 -15.36
C GLU A 137 -10.52 -30.64 -14.48
N ALA A 138 -11.69 -30.00 -14.50
CA ALA A 138 -12.03 -28.84 -13.68
C ALA A 138 -11.81 -29.11 -12.18
N ARG A 139 -12.12 -30.32 -11.70
CA ARG A 139 -11.88 -30.69 -10.31
C ARG A 139 -10.39 -30.77 -9.97
N GLU A 140 -9.57 -31.41 -10.82
CA GLU A 140 -8.12 -31.48 -10.59
C GLU A 140 -7.46 -30.10 -10.70
N GLU A 141 -7.91 -29.31 -11.66
CA GLU A 141 -7.52 -27.92 -11.84
C GLU A 141 -7.86 -27.05 -10.61
N ALA A 142 -9.08 -27.17 -10.07
CA ALA A 142 -9.47 -26.48 -8.84
C ALA A 142 -8.64 -26.93 -7.62
N ARG A 143 -8.12 -28.16 -7.60
CA ARG A 143 -7.18 -28.62 -6.57
C ARG A 143 -5.82 -27.96 -6.70
N VAL A 144 -5.32 -27.71 -7.91
CA VAL A 144 -4.06 -26.95 -8.09
C VAL A 144 -4.20 -25.56 -7.45
N LEU A 145 -5.37 -24.92 -7.58
CA LEU A 145 -5.66 -23.64 -6.93
C LEU A 145 -5.72 -23.73 -5.38
N VAL A 146 -5.91 -24.91 -4.79
CA VAL A 146 -5.77 -25.08 -3.33
C VAL A 146 -4.33 -24.79 -2.88
N GLY A 147 -3.32 -24.96 -3.75
CA GLY A 147 -1.95 -24.53 -3.49
C GLY A 147 -1.83 -23.02 -3.21
N CYS A 148 -2.78 -22.21 -3.67
CA CYS A 148 -2.83 -20.77 -3.39
C CYS A 148 -3.06 -20.42 -1.91
N THR A 149 -3.51 -21.40 -1.11
CA THR A 149 -3.65 -21.23 0.35
C THR A 149 -2.33 -20.92 1.04
N VAL A 150 -1.19 -21.31 0.45
CA VAL A 150 0.12 -20.96 0.99
C VAL A 150 0.36 -19.45 0.92
N PHE A 151 0.10 -18.82 -0.23
CA PHE A 151 0.25 -17.36 -0.37
C PHE A 151 -0.75 -16.61 0.50
N LEU A 152 -1.99 -17.11 0.58
CA LEU A 152 -2.99 -16.54 1.47
C LEU A 152 -2.54 -16.59 2.93
N GLY A 153 -2.05 -17.75 3.39
CA GLY A 153 -1.55 -17.93 4.76
C GLY A 153 -0.36 -17.02 5.06
N ASN A 154 0.59 -16.91 4.14
CA ASN A 154 1.76 -16.03 4.31
C ASN A 154 1.35 -14.55 4.40
N LEU A 155 0.41 -14.09 3.57
CA LEU A 155 -0.11 -12.73 3.65
C LEU A 155 -0.96 -12.50 4.90
N GLN A 156 -1.76 -13.47 5.33
CA GLN A 156 -2.52 -13.41 6.57
C GLN A 156 -1.60 -13.34 7.79
N ASP A 157 -0.49 -14.06 7.80
CA ASP A 157 0.53 -13.99 8.84
C ASP A 157 1.17 -12.60 8.90
N LEU A 158 1.47 -11.99 7.74
CA LEU A 158 1.92 -10.59 7.64
C LEU A 158 0.87 -9.57 8.11
N ARG A 159 -0.41 -9.95 8.09
CA ARG A 159 -1.56 -9.17 8.60
C ARG A 159 -2.01 -9.55 10.01
N SER A 160 -1.34 -10.51 10.66
CA SER A 160 -1.70 -10.92 12.02
C SER A 160 -1.74 -9.69 12.94
N GLU A 161 -2.65 -9.68 13.92
CA GLU A 161 -2.87 -8.52 14.79
C GLU A 161 -1.55 -8.00 15.37
N ASN A 162 -0.69 -8.90 15.85
CA ASN A 162 0.63 -8.55 16.38
C ASN A 162 1.52 -7.83 15.36
N LYS A 163 1.58 -8.30 14.11
CA LYS A 163 2.39 -7.65 13.06
C LYS A 163 1.75 -6.36 12.56
N LYS A 164 0.43 -6.30 12.50
CA LYS A 164 -0.32 -5.10 12.14
C LYS A 164 -0.14 -3.99 13.18
N GLU A 165 -0.24 -4.32 14.46
CA GLU A 165 0.02 -3.37 15.55
C GLU A 165 1.49 -2.94 15.59
N ALA A 166 2.44 -3.85 15.35
CA ALA A 166 3.85 -3.50 15.22
C ALA A 166 4.10 -2.53 14.05
N LEU A 167 3.49 -2.78 12.89
CA LEU A 167 3.59 -1.92 11.71
C LEU A 167 2.97 -0.54 11.97
N LYS A 168 1.80 -0.48 12.62
CA LYS A 168 1.16 0.78 13.04
C LYS A 168 2.03 1.56 14.02
N TYR A 169 2.63 0.87 14.98
CA TYR A 169 3.55 1.46 15.95
C TYR A 169 4.76 2.09 15.23
N TRP A 170 5.47 1.32 14.39
CA TRP A 170 6.62 1.83 13.64
C TRP A 170 6.25 2.99 12.72
N THR A 171 5.09 2.92 12.05
CA THR A 171 4.60 3.98 11.18
C THR A 171 4.31 5.26 11.96
N ARG A 172 3.67 5.17 13.14
CA ARG A 172 3.36 6.32 13.99
C ARG A 172 4.64 6.98 14.54
N GLU A 173 5.54 6.18 15.10
CA GLU A 173 6.82 6.65 15.62
C GLU A 173 7.66 7.33 14.53
N LEU A 174 7.69 6.75 13.33
CA LEU A 174 8.42 7.33 12.21
C LEU A 174 7.75 8.61 11.73
N GLU A 175 6.43 8.70 11.73
CA GLU A 175 5.67 9.90 11.36
C GLU A 175 5.89 11.05 12.35
N GLU A 176 5.91 10.78 13.66
CA GLU A 176 6.23 11.77 14.69
C GLU A 176 7.64 12.33 14.51
N LYS A 177 8.64 11.45 14.38
CA LYS A 177 10.03 11.87 14.14
C LYS A 177 10.19 12.59 12.80
N ASN A 178 9.42 12.20 11.77
CA ASN A 178 9.46 12.86 10.48
C ASN A 178 8.84 14.27 10.50
N LYS A 179 7.92 14.57 11.42
CA LYS A 179 7.41 15.95 11.61
C LYS A 179 8.52 16.88 12.11
N GLU A 180 9.39 16.38 12.99
CA GLU A 180 10.54 17.11 13.52
C GLU A 180 11.64 17.26 12.47
N LEU A 181 12.10 16.14 11.91
CA LEU A 181 13.29 16.08 11.04
C LEU A 181 13.01 16.40 9.56
N LYS A 182 11.74 16.30 9.11
CA LYS A 182 11.28 16.57 7.74
C LYS A 182 12.11 15.83 6.67
N LEU A 183 12.38 14.55 6.91
CA LEU A 183 13.13 13.68 5.99
C LEU A 183 12.20 13.15 4.90
N LEU A 184 12.42 13.59 3.66
CA LEU A 184 11.60 13.19 2.51
C LEU A 184 11.52 11.66 2.34
N GLU A 185 12.62 10.96 2.61
CA GLU A 185 12.74 9.50 2.51
C GLU A 185 11.82 8.77 3.48
N TRP A 186 11.62 9.31 4.69
CA TRP A 186 10.71 8.72 5.67
C TRP A 186 9.25 8.99 5.32
N GLY A 187 8.94 10.19 4.83
CA GLY A 187 7.59 10.53 4.36
C GLY A 187 7.13 9.61 3.23
N ASP A 188 8.01 9.38 2.25
CA ASP A 188 7.76 8.45 1.15
C ASP A 188 7.60 7.00 1.62
N LEU A 189 8.48 6.51 2.51
CA LEU A 189 8.38 5.17 3.08
C LEU A 189 7.06 4.94 3.83
N ILE A 190 6.61 5.91 4.62
CA ILE A 190 5.32 5.88 5.33
C ILE A 190 4.17 5.75 4.32
N ASN A 191 4.17 6.58 3.28
CA ASN A 191 3.12 6.57 2.27
C ASN A 191 3.09 5.26 1.48
N ARG A 192 4.24 4.75 1.04
CA ARG A 192 4.35 3.46 0.34
C ARG A 192 3.89 2.30 1.23
N THR A 193 4.25 2.31 2.51
CA THR A 193 3.85 1.27 3.46
C THR A 193 2.34 1.24 3.66
N ARG A 194 1.70 2.41 3.87
CA ARG A 194 0.24 2.53 4.01
C ARG A 194 -0.50 2.08 2.74
N ALA A 195 -0.03 2.51 1.58
CA ALA A 195 -0.60 2.10 0.30
C ALA A 195 -0.49 0.58 0.11
N LYS A 196 0.67 0.00 0.45
CA LYS A 196 0.90 -1.44 0.32
C LYS A 196 0.09 -2.26 1.32
N GLU A 197 -0.10 -1.77 2.55
CA GLU A 197 -0.99 -2.37 3.54
C GLU A 197 -2.42 -2.46 3.00
N ALA A 198 -2.95 -1.38 2.43
CA ALA A 198 -4.28 -1.37 1.84
C ALA A 198 -4.40 -2.35 0.64
N GLU A 199 -3.38 -2.39 -0.24
CA GLU A 199 -3.31 -3.37 -1.34
C GLU A 199 -3.34 -4.83 -0.82
N VAL A 200 -2.55 -5.12 0.22
CA VAL A 200 -2.48 -6.46 0.83
C VAL A 200 -3.80 -6.82 1.53
N ASP A 201 -4.43 -5.87 2.22
CA ASP A 201 -5.71 -6.06 2.89
C ASP A 201 -6.80 -6.49 1.88
N MET A 202 -6.90 -5.78 0.76
CA MET A 202 -7.83 -6.10 -0.34
C MET A 202 -7.48 -7.42 -1.02
N LEU A 203 -6.19 -7.67 -1.29
CA LEU A 203 -5.74 -8.90 -1.94
C LEU A 203 -6.06 -10.13 -1.10
N VAL A 204 -5.86 -10.08 0.22
CA VAL A 204 -6.21 -11.18 1.13
C VAL A 204 -7.71 -11.46 1.13
N GLN A 205 -8.56 -10.42 1.13
CA GLN A 205 -10.02 -10.60 1.05
C GLN A 205 -10.44 -11.25 -0.27
N ASN A 206 -9.97 -10.70 -1.40
CA ASN A 206 -10.29 -11.22 -2.72
C ASN A 206 -9.79 -12.66 -2.92
N LEU A 207 -8.57 -12.96 -2.48
CA LEU A 207 -8.00 -14.29 -2.57
C LEU A 207 -8.76 -15.30 -1.67
N THR A 208 -9.18 -14.88 -0.47
CA THR A 208 -10.04 -15.69 0.41
C THR A 208 -11.35 -16.04 -0.27
N PHE A 209 -12.00 -15.05 -0.89
CA PHE A 209 -13.23 -15.25 -1.65
C PHE A 209 -13.01 -16.19 -2.84
N SER A 210 -11.98 -15.95 -3.65
CA SER A 210 -11.65 -16.74 -4.84
C SER A 210 -11.39 -18.21 -4.50
N ILE A 211 -10.56 -18.48 -3.48
CA ILE A 211 -10.27 -19.85 -3.00
C ILE A 211 -11.52 -20.53 -2.43
N SER A 212 -12.34 -19.79 -1.65
CA SER A 212 -13.57 -20.35 -1.09
C SER A 212 -14.56 -20.73 -2.19
N ARG A 213 -14.68 -19.89 -3.23
CA ARG A 213 -15.50 -20.16 -4.41
C ARG A 213 -14.98 -21.36 -5.19
N SER A 214 -13.68 -21.45 -5.46
CA SER A 214 -13.07 -22.61 -6.13
C SER A 214 -13.32 -23.91 -5.37
N ARG A 215 -13.19 -23.89 -4.04
CA ARG A 215 -13.50 -25.05 -3.18
C ARG A 215 -14.97 -25.43 -3.23
N GLY A 216 -15.88 -24.45 -3.11
CA GLY A 216 -17.32 -24.67 -3.21
C GLY A 216 -17.71 -25.34 -4.52
N ILE A 217 -17.23 -24.81 -5.64
CA ILE A 217 -17.51 -25.37 -6.96
C ILE A 217 -16.88 -26.75 -7.12
N SER A 218 -15.62 -26.95 -6.70
CA SER A 218 -14.97 -28.26 -6.75
C SER A 218 -15.76 -29.34 -5.99
N ASN A 219 -16.30 -28.98 -4.82
CA ASN A 219 -17.14 -29.85 -4.02
C ASN A 219 -18.50 -30.13 -4.71
N GLU A 220 -19.13 -29.10 -5.28
CA GLU A 220 -20.38 -29.24 -6.02
C GLU A 220 -20.24 -30.14 -7.26
N VAL A 221 -19.17 -29.95 -8.03
CA VAL A 221 -18.81 -30.80 -9.18
C VAL A 221 -18.60 -32.24 -8.70
N ALA A 222 -17.83 -32.44 -7.63
CA ALA A 222 -17.55 -33.78 -7.11
C ALA A 222 -18.83 -34.49 -6.62
N GLN A 223 -19.72 -33.78 -5.93
CA GLN A 223 -21.00 -34.31 -5.47
C GLN A 223 -21.93 -34.62 -6.64
N SER A 224 -22.02 -33.73 -7.63
CA SER A 224 -22.88 -33.91 -8.80
C SER A 224 -22.39 -35.07 -9.68
N LEU A 225 -21.07 -35.21 -9.85
CA LEU A 225 -20.47 -36.39 -10.48
C LEU A 225 -20.83 -37.66 -9.73
N ALA A 226 -20.67 -37.69 -8.40
CA ALA A 226 -21.02 -38.87 -7.60
C ALA A 226 -22.50 -39.25 -7.72
N LYS A 227 -23.41 -38.27 -7.77
CA LYS A 227 -24.85 -38.49 -8.01
C LYS A 227 -25.12 -39.04 -9.40
N ALA A 228 -24.48 -38.48 -10.43
CA ALA A 228 -24.62 -38.95 -11.81
C ALA A 228 -24.17 -40.41 -11.96
N VAL A 229 -23.00 -40.75 -11.39
CA VAL A 229 -22.48 -42.13 -11.42
C VAL A 229 -23.44 -43.08 -10.69
N ALA A 230 -23.87 -42.73 -9.47
CA ALA A 230 -24.79 -43.57 -8.71
C ALA A 230 -26.14 -43.79 -9.42
N ALA A 231 -26.68 -42.76 -10.09
CA ALA A 231 -27.91 -42.87 -10.85
C ALA A 231 -27.75 -43.78 -12.09
N ALA A 232 -26.61 -43.68 -12.79
CA ALA A 232 -26.30 -44.56 -13.91
C ALA A 232 -26.09 -46.02 -13.47
N GLU A 233 -25.36 -46.23 -12.38
CA GLU A 233 -25.16 -47.57 -11.77
C GLU A 233 -26.49 -48.20 -11.36
N GLU A 234 -27.39 -47.42 -10.72
CA GLU A 234 -28.72 -47.90 -10.40
C GLU A 234 -29.50 -48.26 -11.68
N ALA A 235 -29.49 -47.42 -12.72
CA ALA A 235 -30.19 -47.72 -13.96
C ALA A 235 -29.68 -49.04 -14.59
N VAL A 236 -28.37 -49.25 -14.64
CA VAL A 236 -27.75 -50.49 -15.16
C VAL A 236 -28.17 -51.71 -14.34
N ASP A 237 -28.08 -51.65 -13.00
CA ASP A 237 -28.49 -52.75 -12.11
C ASP A 237 -29.97 -53.13 -12.31
N ARG A 238 -30.85 -52.13 -12.49
CA ARG A 238 -32.27 -52.37 -12.76
C ARG A 238 -32.50 -53.06 -14.10
N PHE A 239 -31.81 -52.62 -15.15
CA PHE A 239 -31.92 -53.24 -16.47
C PHE A 239 -31.33 -54.65 -16.50
N GLU A 240 -30.23 -54.90 -15.76
CA GLU A 240 -29.67 -56.25 -15.62
C GLU A 240 -30.64 -57.21 -14.93
N LYS A 241 -31.32 -56.79 -13.85
CA LYS A 241 -32.26 -57.64 -13.11
C LYS A 241 -33.45 -58.13 -13.92
N VAL A 242 -33.86 -57.38 -14.95
CA VAL A 242 -34.98 -57.78 -15.83
C VAL A 242 -34.53 -58.43 -17.13
N LYS A 243 -33.21 -58.57 -17.35
CA LYS A 243 -32.64 -59.15 -18.57
C LYS A 243 -33.19 -60.55 -18.86
N GLU A 244 -33.39 -61.38 -17.83
CA GLU A 244 -33.95 -62.72 -17.97
C GLU A 244 -35.45 -62.68 -18.30
N ASN A 245 -36.23 -61.84 -17.61
CA ASN A 245 -37.68 -61.71 -17.81
C ASN A 245 -38.04 -61.17 -19.21
N VAL A 246 -37.25 -60.22 -19.73
CA VAL A 246 -37.47 -59.60 -21.05
C VAL A 246 -37.03 -60.51 -22.21
N ASN A 247 -36.07 -61.42 -21.98
CA ASN A 247 -35.60 -62.34 -23.02
C ASN A 247 -36.59 -63.47 -23.33
N VAL A 248 -37.54 -63.76 -22.44
CA VAL A 248 -38.54 -64.83 -22.62
C VAL A 248 -39.67 -64.39 -23.58
N SER A 249 -39.93 -63.10 -23.73
CA SER A 249 -41.13 -62.56 -24.38
C SER A 249 -41.10 -62.41 -25.92
N ASN A 250 -40.23 -63.12 -26.66
CA ASN A 250 -40.10 -63.03 -28.14
C ASN A 250 -39.78 -61.63 -28.71
N THR A 251 -39.56 -60.63 -27.87
CA THR A 251 -38.96 -59.36 -28.26
C THR A 251 -37.54 -59.63 -28.75
N ARG A 252 -37.26 -59.33 -30.03
CA ARG A 252 -35.94 -59.43 -30.70
C ARG A 252 -34.80 -59.36 -29.68
N GLY A 253 -33.92 -60.37 -29.64
CA GLY A 253 -32.88 -60.56 -28.62
C GLY A 253 -31.77 -59.49 -28.56
N ASP A 254 -32.08 -58.22 -28.81
CA ASP A 254 -31.17 -57.07 -28.74
C ASP A 254 -31.11 -56.42 -27.34
N TYR A 255 -32.06 -56.70 -26.45
CA TYR A 255 -32.11 -56.12 -25.11
C TYR A 255 -30.83 -56.43 -24.30
N GLY A 256 -30.47 -57.72 -24.20
CA GLY A 256 -29.26 -58.14 -23.48
C GLY A 256 -27.98 -57.47 -23.98
N PRO A 257 -27.68 -57.49 -25.30
CA PRO A 257 -26.57 -56.75 -25.89
C PRO A 257 -26.58 -55.24 -25.60
N LYS A 258 -27.75 -54.60 -25.58
CA LYS A 258 -27.87 -53.17 -25.26
C LYS A 258 -27.55 -52.86 -23.80
N VAL A 259 -28.01 -53.69 -22.86
CA VAL A 259 -27.67 -53.54 -21.43
C VAL A 259 -26.15 -53.70 -21.22
N GLU A 260 -25.51 -54.66 -21.89
CA GLU A 260 -24.05 -54.80 -21.84
C GLU A 260 -23.32 -53.60 -22.46
N LYS A 261 -23.83 -53.05 -23.59
CA LYS A 261 -23.30 -51.83 -24.19
C LYS A 261 -23.39 -50.65 -23.20
N LEU A 262 -24.54 -50.46 -22.57
CA LEU A 262 -24.75 -49.42 -21.55
C LEU A 262 -23.76 -49.59 -20.39
N LYS A 263 -23.60 -50.81 -19.86
CA LYS A 263 -22.66 -51.11 -18.78
C LYS A 263 -21.22 -50.79 -19.16
N ASN A 264 -20.80 -51.16 -20.37
CA ASN A 264 -19.46 -50.88 -20.88
C ASN A 264 -19.22 -49.37 -21.08
N GLU A 265 -20.21 -48.63 -21.60
CA GLU A 265 -20.07 -47.18 -21.76
C GLU A 265 -20.06 -46.49 -20.39
N MET A 266 -20.89 -46.91 -19.44
CA MET A 266 -20.86 -46.42 -18.06
C MET A 266 -19.48 -46.68 -17.42
N ASN A 267 -18.94 -47.89 -17.51
CA ASN A 267 -17.62 -48.21 -16.95
C ASN A 267 -16.50 -47.39 -17.61
N THR A 268 -16.58 -47.15 -18.91
CA THR A 268 -15.58 -46.37 -19.65
C THR A 268 -15.67 -44.88 -19.33
N THR A 269 -16.88 -44.34 -19.27
CA THR A 269 -17.15 -42.91 -19.13
C THR A 269 -17.16 -42.48 -17.67
N MET A 270 -17.90 -43.21 -16.84
CA MET A 270 -18.15 -42.90 -15.43
C MET A 270 -17.25 -43.64 -14.47
N GLY A 271 -16.53 -44.66 -14.95
CA GLY A 271 -15.59 -45.47 -14.18
C GLY A 271 -14.80 -44.64 -13.17
N VAL A 272 -15.19 -44.75 -11.91
CA VAL A 272 -14.45 -44.19 -10.80
C VAL A 272 -13.21 -45.06 -10.73
N LYS A 273 -12.08 -44.60 -11.30
CA LYS A 273 -10.78 -45.14 -10.95
C LYS A 273 -10.77 -45.21 -9.43
N GLU A 274 -10.66 -46.42 -8.89
CA GLU A 274 -10.95 -46.80 -7.50
C GLU A 274 -10.74 -45.65 -6.52
N LYS A 275 -11.72 -45.44 -5.63
CA LYS A 275 -11.68 -44.49 -4.50
C LYS A 275 -10.29 -44.48 -3.84
N LYS A 276 -9.38 -43.65 -4.33
CA LYS A 276 -8.36 -43.07 -3.47
C LYS A 276 -9.13 -42.12 -2.58
N MET A 277 -9.58 -42.63 -1.44
CA MET A 277 -10.24 -41.84 -0.41
C MET A 277 -9.42 -40.57 -0.25
N ILE A 278 -10.05 -39.44 -0.56
CA ILE A 278 -9.50 -38.14 -0.20
C ILE A 278 -9.55 -38.14 1.32
N PRO A 279 -8.42 -38.08 2.03
CA PRO A 279 -8.51 -38.12 3.47
C PRO A 279 -9.23 -36.85 3.95
N ASP A 280 -10.35 -37.04 4.65
CA ASP A 280 -11.23 -36.01 5.24
C ASP A 280 -10.53 -35.10 6.28
N LYS A 281 -9.25 -35.33 6.55
CA LYS A 281 -8.47 -34.44 7.39
C LYS A 281 -8.22 -33.15 6.63
N ASP A 282 -8.86 -32.08 7.10
CA ASP A 282 -8.38 -30.72 6.92
C ASP A 282 -6.87 -30.69 7.18
N PRO A 283 -6.08 -29.99 6.33
CA PRO A 283 -4.67 -29.82 6.60
C PRO A 283 -4.50 -29.07 7.92
N SER A 284 -4.19 -29.80 8.99
CA SER A 284 -3.80 -29.21 10.26
C SER A 284 -2.45 -28.52 10.08
N VAL A 285 -2.43 -27.21 10.19
CA VAL A 285 -1.23 -26.38 10.11
C VAL A 285 -0.48 -26.53 11.43
N ASN A 286 0.57 -27.34 11.46
CA ASN A 286 1.50 -27.36 12.60
C ASN A 286 2.47 -26.19 12.44
N LEU A 287 2.25 -25.12 13.21
CA LEU A 287 3.16 -23.99 13.33
C LEU A 287 4.51 -24.48 13.90
N VAL A 288 5.53 -24.55 13.06
CA VAL A 288 6.92 -24.79 13.50
C VAL A 288 7.49 -23.46 13.98
N ASN A 289 7.79 -23.37 15.27
CA ASN A 289 8.36 -22.17 15.88
C ASN A 289 9.81 -21.95 15.41
N GLY A 290 10.08 -20.79 14.80
CA GLY A 290 11.34 -20.04 15.01
C GLY A 290 12.54 -20.29 14.10
N GLY A 291 12.42 -20.97 12.96
CA GLY A 291 13.52 -21.09 11.99
C GLY A 291 13.60 -19.90 11.03
N ASP A 292 14.79 -19.37 10.79
CA ASP A 292 15.04 -18.26 9.84
C ASP A 292 14.61 -18.69 8.42
N ILE A 293 13.52 -18.10 7.93
CA ILE A 293 12.83 -18.61 6.74
C ILE A 293 13.50 -18.01 5.49
N THR A 294 14.46 -18.73 4.90
CA THR A 294 14.92 -18.41 3.55
C THR A 294 13.74 -18.62 2.59
N THR A 295 13.14 -17.54 2.12
CA THR A 295 12.04 -17.55 1.16
C THR A 295 12.55 -18.06 -0.19
N LYS A 296 12.36 -19.36 -0.45
CA LYS A 296 12.58 -19.92 -1.78
C LYS A 296 11.59 -19.28 -2.76
N GLU A 297 12.05 -18.93 -3.96
CA GLU A 297 11.18 -18.39 -5.01
C GLU A 297 9.99 -19.32 -5.25
N ALA A 298 8.79 -18.73 -5.28
CA ALA A 298 7.60 -19.43 -5.71
C ALA A 298 7.77 -19.87 -7.17
N LYS A 299 7.75 -21.20 -7.37
CA LYS A 299 7.57 -21.84 -8.68
C LYS A 299 6.53 -22.93 -8.50
N TRP A 300 5.48 -22.92 -9.31
CA TRP A 300 4.57 -24.06 -9.38
C TRP A 300 5.30 -25.14 -10.18
N LYS A 301 5.89 -26.10 -9.48
CA LYS A 301 6.55 -27.22 -10.15
C LYS A 301 5.48 -28.14 -10.74
N ASP A 302 5.64 -28.47 -12.02
CA ASP A 302 4.79 -29.44 -12.73
C ASP A 302 4.99 -30.88 -12.26
N THR A 303 6.00 -31.11 -11.42
CA THR A 303 6.33 -32.43 -10.87
C THR A 303 6.14 -32.46 -9.37
N VAL A 304 5.14 -33.24 -8.95
CA VAL A 304 5.10 -33.89 -7.64
C VAL A 304 6.17 -35.00 -7.67
N GLU A 305 7.44 -34.62 -7.68
CA GLU A 305 8.47 -35.54 -7.23
C GLU A 305 8.54 -35.41 -5.71
N LEU A 306 8.20 -36.53 -5.08
CA LEU A 306 8.29 -36.87 -3.67
C LEU A 306 9.29 -36.01 -2.88
N ASN A 307 8.88 -35.61 -1.67
CA ASN A 307 9.62 -34.77 -0.72
C ASN A 307 9.65 -33.26 -1.01
N VAL A 308 8.49 -32.64 -1.19
CA VAL A 308 8.35 -31.25 -0.73
C VAL A 308 8.17 -31.30 0.78
N GLY A 309 9.29 -31.40 1.49
CA GLY A 309 9.35 -31.04 2.90
C GLY A 309 8.63 -29.70 3.07
N ALA A 310 7.82 -29.62 4.13
CA ALA A 310 6.97 -28.49 4.45
C ALA A 310 7.56 -27.16 3.97
N SER A 311 6.75 -26.33 3.29
CA SER A 311 7.14 -24.94 3.05
C SER A 311 7.64 -24.37 4.39
N PRO A 312 8.88 -23.85 4.47
CA PRO A 312 9.47 -23.43 5.74
C PRO A 312 8.68 -22.29 6.41
N VAL A 313 7.68 -21.72 5.74
CA VAL A 313 6.81 -20.67 6.27
C VAL A 313 5.56 -21.21 6.99
N THR A 314 5.09 -22.44 6.74
CA THR A 314 3.78 -22.88 7.26
C THR A 314 3.67 -24.32 7.78
N GLY A 315 4.72 -25.15 7.72
CA GLY A 315 4.65 -26.51 8.29
C GLY A 315 3.63 -27.44 7.62
N ALA A 316 2.94 -27.00 6.56
CA ALA A 316 1.94 -27.78 5.85
C ALA A 316 2.60 -28.83 4.95
N LEU A 317 2.38 -30.10 5.26
CA LEU A 317 2.73 -31.23 4.39
C LEU A 317 1.82 -31.21 3.16
N VAL A 318 2.40 -30.91 2.00
CA VAL A 318 1.74 -31.05 0.70
C VAL A 318 1.51 -32.54 0.45
N ARG A 319 0.24 -32.96 0.26
CA ARG A 319 -0.08 -34.35 -0.08
C ARG A 319 0.51 -34.72 -1.44
N GLU A 320 1.07 -35.92 -1.52
CA GLU A 320 1.54 -36.50 -2.77
C GLU A 320 0.34 -36.85 -3.67
N HIS A 321 0.20 -36.12 -4.78
CA HIS A 321 -0.67 -36.53 -5.88
C HIS A 321 0.06 -37.53 -6.79
N PRO A 322 -0.52 -38.70 -7.08
CA PRO A 322 0.16 -39.72 -7.85
C PRO A 322 0.15 -39.43 -9.36
N LYS A 323 1.36 -39.55 -9.92
CA LYS A 323 1.79 -39.70 -11.34
C LYS A 323 1.97 -38.42 -12.16
N LYS A 324 3.13 -38.40 -12.86
CA LYS A 324 3.53 -37.54 -13.99
C LYS A 324 2.47 -37.59 -15.08
N GLY A 325 1.41 -36.81 -14.92
CA GLY A 325 0.42 -36.53 -15.96
C GLY A 325 0.82 -35.25 -16.69
N LYS A 326 0.43 -35.16 -17.97
CA LYS A 326 0.55 -33.98 -18.83
C LYS A 326 0.47 -32.68 -18.02
N ASP A 327 1.42 -31.77 -18.22
CA ASP A 327 1.47 -30.49 -17.50
C ASP A 327 0.07 -29.88 -17.44
N SER A 328 -0.42 -29.65 -16.22
CA SER A 328 -1.74 -29.04 -16.03
C SER A 328 -1.75 -27.69 -16.75
N THR A 329 -2.75 -27.48 -17.61
CA THR A 329 -2.96 -26.21 -18.31
C THR A 329 -2.98 -25.03 -17.32
N ILE A 330 -3.53 -25.25 -16.12
CA ILE A 330 -3.52 -24.25 -15.04
C ILE A 330 -2.16 -24.04 -14.41
N ALA A 331 -1.34 -25.07 -14.21
CA ALA A 331 0.00 -24.87 -13.67
C ALA A 331 0.86 -24.01 -14.61
N LYS A 332 0.74 -24.26 -15.92
CA LYS A 332 1.36 -23.42 -16.97
C LYS A 332 0.85 -21.98 -16.91
N GLU A 333 -0.46 -21.79 -16.80
CA GLU A 333 -1.07 -20.46 -16.71
C GLU A 333 -0.66 -19.72 -15.43
N LEU A 334 -0.61 -20.40 -14.28
CA LEU A 334 -0.11 -19.85 -13.02
C LEU A 334 1.33 -19.37 -13.16
N ASN A 335 2.22 -20.20 -13.72
CA ASN A 335 3.62 -19.81 -13.92
C ASN A 335 3.75 -18.63 -14.91
N ARG A 336 2.96 -18.61 -15.99
CA ARG A 336 2.94 -17.50 -16.96
C ARG A 336 2.51 -16.19 -16.29
N VAL A 337 1.38 -16.20 -15.59
CA VAL A 337 0.85 -15.02 -14.89
C VAL A 337 1.76 -14.62 -13.72
N LEU A 338 2.46 -15.55 -13.08
CA LEU A 338 3.46 -15.23 -12.05
C LEU A 338 4.60 -14.39 -12.60
N GLU A 339 5.20 -14.80 -13.71
CA GLU A 339 6.31 -14.04 -14.30
C GLU A 339 5.83 -12.67 -14.77
N GLU A 340 4.62 -12.58 -15.34
CA GLU A 340 3.96 -11.30 -15.67
C GLU A 340 3.80 -10.40 -14.43
N GLU A 341 3.30 -10.93 -13.31
CA GLU A 341 3.15 -10.15 -12.07
C GLU A 341 4.48 -9.77 -11.43
N LYS A 342 5.52 -10.62 -11.56
CA LYS A 342 6.89 -10.27 -11.12
C LYS A 342 7.47 -9.13 -11.94
N GLU A 343 7.31 -9.15 -13.27
CA GLU A 343 7.75 -8.05 -14.13
C GLU A 343 6.97 -6.77 -13.85
N ASN A 344 5.64 -6.86 -13.68
CA ASN A 344 4.81 -5.72 -13.30
C ASN A 344 5.25 -5.11 -11.96
N LEU A 345 5.59 -5.94 -10.96
CA LEU A 345 6.10 -5.46 -9.68
C LEU A 345 7.48 -4.80 -9.83
N LYS A 346 8.38 -5.36 -10.64
CA LYS A 346 9.69 -4.74 -10.94
C LYS A 346 9.52 -3.38 -11.61
N ASN A 347 8.65 -3.29 -12.63
CA ASN A 347 8.36 -2.04 -13.33
C ASN A 347 7.75 -1.00 -12.39
N LYS A 348 6.77 -1.39 -11.55
CA LYS A 348 6.17 -0.52 -10.54
C LYS A 348 7.24 0.03 -9.57
N LYS A 349 8.17 -0.80 -9.10
CA LYS A 349 9.29 -0.35 -8.23
C LYS A 349 10.22 0.65 -8.94
N ILE A 350 10.50 0.44 -10.22
CA ILE A 350 11.32 1.36 -11.02
C ILE A 350 10.60 2.71 -11.17
N GLU A 351 9.30 2.70 -11.45
CA GLU A 351 8.47 3.90 -11.56
C GLU A 351 8.38 4.65 -10.23
N GLU A 352 8.11 3.96 -9.12
CA GLU A 352 8.10 4.54 -7.78
C GLU A 352 9.45 5.18 -7.43
N LYS A 353 10.57 4.51 -7.75
CA LYS A 353 11.91 5.07 -7.53
C LYS A 353 12.15 6.31 -8.38
N LYS A 354 11.76 6.30 -9.65
CA LYS A 354 11.87 7.48 -10.55
C LYS A 354 11.03 8.65 -10.03
N ALA A 355 9.79 8.39 -9.61
CA ALA A 355 8.90 9.41 -9.04
C ALA A 355 9.49 10.00 -7.76
N PHE A 356 10.08 9.17 -6.90
CA PHE A 356 10.75 9.64 -5.68
C PHE A 356 11.99 10.49 -5.99
N GLU A 357 12.83 10.09 -6.94
CA GLU A 357 13.98 10.89 -7.38
C GLU A 357 13.55 12.23 -8.00
N GLU A 358 12.48 12.24 -8.78
CA GLU A 358 11.90 13.47 -9.33
C GLU A 358 11.38 14.40 -8.23
N MET A 359 10.67 13.85 -7.23
CA MET A 359 10.20 14.59 -6.06
C MET A 359 11.38 15.20 -5.28
N LYS A 360 12.47 14.44 -5.07
CA LYS A 360 13.69 14.92 -4.41
C LYS A 360 14.35 16.07 -5.21
N ARG A 361 14.40 15.98 -6.54
CA ARG A 361 14.90 17.05 -7.41
C ARG A 361 14.00 18.29 -7.42
N ALA A 362 12.69 18.11 -7.36
CA ALA A 362 11.74 19.22 -7.26
C ALA A 362 11.86 19.95 -5.92
N GLU A 363 12.03 19.21 -4.83
CA GLU A 363 12.21 19.78 -3.49
C GLU A 363 13.53 20.56 -3.36
N ILE A 364 14.62 20.05 -3.94
CA ILE A 364 15.90 20.79 -4.00
C ILE A 364 15.74 22.09 -4.79
N ARG A 365 15.08 22.04 -5.96
CA ARG A 365 14.81 23.23 -6.78
C ARG A 365 13.99 24.27 -6.03
N ARG A 366 12.94 23.83 -5.30
CA ARG A 366 12.11 24.71 -4.45
C ARG A 366 12.91 25.42 -3.37
N LYS A 367 13.76 24.68 -2.63
CA LYS A 367 14.61 25.26 -1.58
C LYS A 367 15.67 26.22 -2.16
N GLU A 368 16.20 25.92 -3.33
CA GLU A 368 17.14 26.81 -4.00
C GLU A 368 16.46 28.11 -4.45
N GLU A 369 15.26 28.03 -5.03
CA GLU A 369 14.47 29.19 -5.41
C GLU A 369 14.10 30.05 -4.19
N GLU A 370 13.70 29.42 -3.07
CA GLU A 370 13.42 30.13 -1.81
C GLU A 370 14.65 30.87 -1.30
N ARG A 371 15.84 30.24 -1.32
CA ARG A 371 17.10 30.89 -0.94
C ARG A 371 17.46 32.05 -1.86
N ARG A 372 17.22 31.92 -3.17
CA ARG A 372 17.44 33.01 -4.15
C ARG A 372 16.49 34.17 -3.89
N ALA A 373 15.21 33.89 -3.64
CA ALA A 373 14.20 34.90 -3.33
C ALA A 373 14.50 35.61 -2.00
N GLU A 374 14.94 34.89 -0.96
CA GLU A 374 15.34 35.48 0.31
C GLU A 374 16.60 36.34 0.17
N ALA A 375 17.61 35.87 -0.56
CA ALA A 375 18.82 36.66 -0.85
C ALA A 375 18.49 37.93 -1.64
N GLU A 376 17.58 37.85 -2.61
CA GLU A 376 17.12 39.03 -3.34
C GLU A 376 16.34 40.00 -2.44
N ARG A 377 15.47 39.50 -1.55
CA ARG A 377 14.79 40.33 -0.55
C ARG A 377 15.78 41.04 0.38
N LYS A 378 16.82 40.34 0.85
CA LYS A 378 17.90 40.94 1.66
C LYS A 378 18.64 42.02 0.87
N ARG A 379 19.01 41.74 -0.39
CA ARG A 379 19.68 42.72 -1.26
C ARG A 379 18.82 43.98 -1.47
N ARG A 380 17.52 43.82 -1.76
CA ARG A 380 16.58 44.95 -1.92
C ARG A 380 16.44 45.75 -0.62
N ALA A 381 16.37 45.09 0.53
CA ALA A 381 16.28 45.75 1.83
C ALA A 381 17.58 46.51 2.18
N GLU A 382 18.74 45.99 1.82
CA GLU A 382 20.03 46.67 1.98
C GLU A 382 20.17 47.87 1.03
N GLU A 383 19.76 47.71 -0.23
CA GLU A 383 19.74 48.80 -1.21
C GLU A 383 18.79 49.93 -0.80
N GLU A 384 17.61 49.60 -0.28
CA GLU A 384 16.66 50.58 0.25
C GLU A 384 17.21 51.30 1.49
N LYS A 385 17.85 50.58 2.43
CA LYS A 385 18.54 51.18 3.57
C LYS A 385 19.65 52.13 3.11
N ALA A 386 20.46 51.73 2.13
CA ALA A 386 21.51 52.57 1.57
C ALA A 386 20.94 53.82 0.87
N ARG A 387 19.81 53.70 0.16
CA ARG A 387 19.12 54.84 -0.44
C ARG A 387 18.63 55.84 0.62
N LEU A 388 17.98 55.35 1.68
CA LEU A 388 17.51 56.18 2.78
C LEU A 388 18.67 56.86 3.53
N GLU A 389 19.82 56.19 3.66
CA GLU A 389 21.01 56.78 4.27
C GLU A 389 21.59 57.89 3.38
N ARG A 390 21.68 57.68 2.06
CA ARG A 390 22.10 58.72 1.11
C ARG A 390 21.17 59.93 1.13
N GLU A 391 19.86 59.71 1.14
CA GLU A 391 18.86 60.79 1.24
C GLU A 391 19.00 61.56 2.56
N LYS A 392 19.25 60.88 3.68
CA LYS A 392 19.52 61.54 4.98
C LYS A 392 20.80 62.35 4.96
N GLN A 393 21.88 61.83 4.36
CA GLN A 393 23.14 62.56 4.22
C GLN A 393 22.98 63.78 3.32
N GLU A 394 22.29 63.65 2.19
CA GLU A 394 22.00 64.76 1.28
C GLU A 394 21.13 65.84 1.95
N LYS A 395 20.11 65.44 2.71
CA LYS A 395 19.28 66.38 3.48
C LYS A 395 20.11 67.14 4.51
N LYS A 396 20.98 66.46 5.25
CA LYS A 396 21.91 67.11 6.20
C LYS A 396 22.85 68.09 5.50
N ALA A 397 23.42 67.72 4.35
CA ALA A 397 24.29 68.59 3.57
C ALA A 397 23.55 69.84 3.04
N ARG A 398 22.29 69.69 2.60
CA ARG A 398 21.43 70.82 2.18
C ARG A 398 21.07 71.73 3.36
N GLU A 399 20.74 71.16 4.51
CA GLU A 399 20.46 71.92 5.73
C GLU A 399 21.69 72.67 6.23
N GLU A 400 22.88 72.05 6.19
CA GLU A 400 24.15 72.68 6.55
C GLU A 400 24.50 73.82 5.59
N LYS A 401 24.38 73.60 4.27
CA LYS A 401 24.62 74.64 3.26
C LYS A 401 23.65 75.81 3.44
N ALA A 402 22.36 75.54 3.66
CA ALA A 402 21.38 76.59 3.94
C ALA A 402 21.68 77.35 5.24
N ARG A 403 22.26 76.68 6.25
CA ARG A 403 22.68 77.31 7.50
C ARG A 403 23.92 78.20 7.29
N GLN A 404 24.86 77.78 6.46
CA GLN A 404 26.02 78.58 6.07
C GLN A 404 25.59 79.81 5.25
N GLU A 405 24.70 79.65 4.27
CA GLU A 405 24.15 80.76 3.48
C GLU A 405 23.41 81.77 4.37
N ARG A 406 22.58 81.32 5.32
CA ARG A 406 21.91 82.21 6.29
C ARG A 406 22.92 82.92 7.20
N ALA A 407 23.95 82.22 7.67
CA ALA A 407 24.99 82.83 8.50
C ALA A 407 25.82 83.86 7.72
N GLU A 408 26.09 83.61 6.43
CA GLU A 408 26.79 84.56 5.56
C GLU A 408 25.89 85.76 5.22
N GLU A 409 24.61 85.54 4.96
CA GLU A 409 23.63 86.62 4.76
C GLU A 409 23.46 87.46 6.03
N GLU A 410 23.44 86.82 7.21
CA GLU A 410 23.42 87.51 8.49
C GLU A 410 24.73 88.27 8.74
N ARG A 411 25.88 87.72 8.33
CA ARG A 411 27.17 88.43 8.40
C ARG A 411 27.18 89.65 7.48
N LYS A 412 26.65 89.53 6.25
CA LYS A 412 26.48 90.64 5.32
C LYS A 412 25.49 91.68 5.84
N LYS A 413 24.40 91.25 6.50
CA LYS A 413 23.45 92.17 7.17
C LYS A 413 24.09 92.86 8.36
N ARG A 414 24.89 92.16 9.18
CA ARG A 414 25.66 92.76 10.28
C ARG A 414 26.76 93.68 9.79
N GLU A 415 27.37 93.38 8.65
CA GLU A 415 28.38 94.24 8.03
C GLU A 415 27.74 95.49 7.44
N LYS A 416 26.61 95.37 6.73
CA LYS A 416 25.79 96.51 6.30
C LYS A 416 25.25 97.33 7.47
N LEU A 417 24.76 96.69 8.53
CA LEU A 417 24.32 97.38 9.75
C LEU A 417 25.49 98.00 10.50
N ALA A 418 26.70 97.42 10.46
CA ALA A 418 27.89 98.02 11.05
C ALA A 418 28.44 99.18 10.19
N GLU A 419 28.23 99.15 8.88
CA GLU A 419 28.55 100.23 7.95
C GLU A 419 27.54 101.38 8.07
N GLU A 420 26.24 101.06 8.12
CA GLU A 420 25.18 102.00 8.47
C GLU A 420 25.31 102.50 9.91
N GLU A 421 25.74 101.69 10.88
CA GLU A 421 26.03 102.14 12.25
C GLU A 421 27.31 102.96 12.31
N LYS A 422 28.31 102.72 11.46
CA LYS A 422 29.47 103.63 11.30
C LYS A 422 29.05 104.95 10.66
N GLU A 423 28.11 104.93 9.71
CA GLU A 423 27.57 106.13 9.07
C GLU A 423 26.61 106.89 10.01
N ARG A 424 25.85 106.15 10.82
CA ARG A 424 24.96 106.69 11.85
C ARG A 424 25.73 107.11 13.09
N LYS A 425 26.87 106.50 13.44
CA LYS A 425 27.83 107.01 14.44
C LYS A 425 28.61 108.20 13.89
N ALA A 426 28.92 108.30 12.61
CA ALA A 426 29.46 109.54 12.03
C ALA A 426 28.42 110.68 12.05
N LYS A 427 27.12 110.37 11.91
CA LYS A 427 26.00 111.35 12.04
C LYS A 427 25.61 111.60 13.50
N GLU A 428 25.67 110.61 14.39
CA GLU A 428 25.42 110.72 15.83
C GLU A 428 26.64 111.28 16.59
N ASP A 429 27.87 111.18 16.12
CA ASP A 429 29.05 111.86 16.69
C ASP A 429 29.09 113.35 16.27
N ALA A 430 28.33 113.74 15.24
CA ALA A 430 28.02 115.13 14.92
C ALA A 430 26.82 115.69 15.74
N GLU A 431 25.88 114.84 16.18
CA GLU A 431 24.66 115.29 16.90
C GLU A 431 24.64 115.00 18.42
N ARG A 432 25.41 114.02 18.89
CA ARG A 432 25.58 113.66 20.31
C ARG A 432 26.84 114.26 20.95
N ALA A 433 27.40 115.31 20.33
CA ALA A 433 28.20 116.33 21.02
C ALA A 433 27.33 117.34 21.80
N LYS A 434 25.98 117.26 21.72
CA LYS A 434 25.09 118.24 22.38
C LYS A 434 24.30 117.79 23.59
N ASN A 435 24.12 116.51 23.92
CA ASN A 435 23.28 116.16 25.09
C ASN A 435 23.71 114.87 25.80
N ALA A 436 24.58 115.01 26.81
CA ALA A 436 24.80 114.00 27.84
C ALA A 436 24.00 114.37 29.09
N LYS A 437 23.15 113.45 29.60
CA LYS A 437 22.87 113.18 31.05
C LYS A 437 21.57 112.37 31.27
N LYS A 438 21.70 111.13 31.78
CA LYS A 438 21.07 110.56 33.02
C LYS A 438 20.59 109.09 32.92
N LYS A 439 21.08 108.30 33.91
CA LYS A 439 20.45 107.19 34.69
C LYS A 439 20.09 105.87 33.93
N LYS A 440 19.95 104.67 34.53
CA LYS A 440 20.52 103.90 35.67
C LYS A 440 19.71 102.56 35.73
N ASP A 441 20.35 101.43 36.06
CA ASP A 441 19.84 100.19 36.72
C ASP A 441 19.15 99.00 35.96
N ASN A 442 19.50 97.78 36.45
CA ASN A 442 18.84 96.44 36.47
C ASN A 442 19.05 95.44 35.29
N SER A 443 19.82 94.33 35.45
CA SER A 443 19.53 92.98 36.04
C SER A 443 18.55 92.13 35.19
N VAL A 444 18.84 90.87 34.78
CA VAL A 444 18.63 89.59 35.51
C VAL A 444 19.17 88.39 34.67
N ARG A 445 19.51 87.29 35.37
CA ARG A 445 20.01 85.96 34.95
C ARG A 445 18.94 84.98 34.40
N LEU A 446 19.38 83.73 34.11
CA LEU A 446 18.73 82.39 34.06
C LEU A 446 18.65 81.77 32.63
N ALA A 447 18.81 80.46 32.36
CA ALA A 447 19.26 79.27 33.09
C ALA A 447 19.39 78.13 32.04
N LEU A 448 20.46 77.33 32.03
CA LEU A 448 20.53 75.96 32.58
C LEU A 448 19.18 75.22 32.74
N MET A 449 18.89 74.26 31.87
CA MET A 449 18.13 73.04 32.18
C MET A 449 18.71 71.86 31.38
N HIS A 450 19.44 71.02 32.09
CA HIS A 450 19.68 69.62 31.75
C HIS A 450 18.34 68.90 31.55
N SER A 451 18.25 68.04 30.54
CA SER A 451 17.27 66.95 30.53
C SER A 451 18.01 65.60 30.57
N PRO A 452 17.99 64.88 31.69
CA PRO A 452 18.56 63.53 31.81
C PRO A 452 17.51 62.46 31.45
N LEU A 453 16.75 62.64 30.37
CA LEU A 453 15.76 61.67 29.91
C LEU A 453 16.30 60.66 28.88
N LEU A 454 17.56 60.80 28.44
CA LEU A 454 18.18 59.88 27.50
C LEU A 454 18.90 58.69 28.15
N LEU A 455 19.09 58.68 29.47
CA LEU A 455 19.72 57.55 30.18
C LEU A 455 18.72 56.56 30.80
N LEU A 456 17.44 56.91 30.90
CA LEU A 456 16.39 56.01 31.44
C LEU A 456 15.78 55.08 30.37
N LEU A 457 15.92 55.42 29.07
CA LEU A 457 15.38 54.59 27.98
C LEU A 457 16.29 53.40 27.60
N LEU A 458 17.58 53.43 27.97
CA LEU A 458 18.51 52.31 27.73
C LEU A 458 18.46 51.24 28.84
N CYS A 459 17.88 51.52 30.01
CA CYS A 459 17.73 50.53 31.08
C CYS A 459 16.55 49.56 30.88
N PHE A 460 15.52 49.93 30.11
CA PHE A 460 14.37 49.03 29.87
C PHE A 460 14.55 48.10 28.67
N LEU A 461 15.48 48.38 27.76
CA LEU A 461 15.80 47.49 26.63
C LEU A 461 16.82 46.38 26.97
N GLY A 462 17.49 46.46 28.11
CA GLY A 462 18.44 45.43 28.56
C GLY A 462 17.82 44.31 29.42
N CYS A 463 16.61 44.48 29.94
CA CYS A 463 16.02 43.56 30.92
C CYS A 463 15.10 42.48 30.31
N THR A 464 14.92 42.42 28.99
CA THR A 464 14.11 41.38 28.33
C THR A 464 14.93 40.36 27.54
N VAL A 465 16.26 40.39 27.61
CA VAL A 465 17.15 39.44 26.91
C VAL A 465 17.74 38.37 27.86
N VAL A 466 17.41 38.41 29.15
CA VAL A 466 17.74 37.33 30.10
C VAL A 466 16.54 37.07 31.01
N CYS A 467 15.56 36.36 30.48
CA CYS A 467 14.62 35.50 31.22
C CYS A 467 14.26 34.33 30.31
#